data_AF-A0A9X2LWT6-F1
#
_entry.id   AF-A0A9X2LWT6-F1
#
_cell.length_a   1.000
_cell.length_b   1.000
_cell.length_c   1.000
_cell.angle_alpha   90.00
_cell.angle_beta   90.00
_cell.angle_gamma   90.00
#
_symmetry.space_group_name_H-M   'P 1'
#
loop_
_entity.id
_entity.type
_entity.pdbx_description
1 polymer ?
#
loop_
_entity_poly.entity_id
_entity_poly.type
_entity_poly.pdbx_seq_one_letter_code
_entity_poly.pdbx_strand_id
1 'polypeptide(L)'
;MDYTTHPAKHTDTAPPDKTTTHTWGAFLKRARRSRGMSQRALARELGVSQARIAQIENGASTPQIDTMAAYITALGGELTLRADFHDHVTQTTWPEQHPTES
;
A
#
# COMPACT_ATOMS: atom_id res chain seq x y z
N MET A 1 -44.25 13.42 7.79
CA MET A 1 -43.49 12.15 7.91
C MET A 1 -42.29 12.33 7.01
N ASP A 2 -41.22 12.84 7.61
CA ASP A 2 -40.07 13.37 6.90
C ASP A 2 -39.07 12.24 6.65
N TYR A 3 -38.83 11.93 5.39
CA TYR A 3 -37.71 11.07 5.00
C TYR A 3 -36.69 11.92 4.26
N THR A 4 -35.81 12.57 5.02
CA THR A 4 -34.52 13.02 4.52
C THR A 4 -33.67 11.78 4.29
N THR A 5 -33.63 11.29 3.06
CA THR A 5 -32.53 10.43 2.61
C THR A 5 -31.37 11.34 2.24
N HIS A 6 -30.35 11.34 3.10
CA HIS A 6 -29.04 11.91 2.83
C HIS A 6 -28.40 11.16 1.64
N PRO A 7 -27.89 11.85 0.61
CA PRO A 7 -27.03 11.17 -0.37
C PRO A 7 -25.72 10.80 0.33
N ALA A 8 -25.46 9.49 0.44
CA ALA A 8 -24.16 8.99 0.83
C ALA A 8 -23.11 9.51 -0.18
N LYS A 9 -22.03 10.09 0.36
CA LYS A 9 -20.86 10.55 -0.41
C LYS A 9 -20.21 9.34 -1.08
N HIS A 10 -20.58 9.05 -2.32
CA HIS A 10 -19.75 8.22 -3.19
C HIS A 10 -18.62 9.10 -3.74
N THR A 11 -17.48 9.12 -3.03
CA THR A 11 -16.23 9.55 -3.64
C THR A 11 -15.83 8.45 -4.62
N ASP A 12 -16.11 8.68 -5.91
CA ASP A 12 -15.50 7.96 -7.02
C ASP A 12 -13.98 8.05 -6.86
N THR A 13 -13.36 6.98 -6.39
CA THR A 13 -11.92 6.76 -6.53
C THR A 13 -11.79 5.65 -7.55
N ALA A 14 -11.67 6.05 -8.82
CA ALA A 14 -11.31 5.15 -9.89
C ALA A 14 -10.16 4.21 -9.44
N PRO A 15 -10.27 2.90 -9.68
CA PRO A 15 -9.24 1.94 -9.26
C PRO A 15 -7.90 2.33 -9.88
N PRO A 16 -6.79 2.31 -9.12
CA PRO A 16 -5.49 2.73 -9.65
C PRO A 16 -5.14 1.88 -10.87
N ASP A 17 -4.84 2.58 -11.95
CA ASP A 17 -4.41 2.03 -13.23
C ASP A 17 -3.31 0.98 -13.00
N LYS A 18 -3.54 -0.27 -13.44
CA LYS A 18 -2.72 -1.47 -13.13
C LYS A 18 -1.30 -1.43 -13.71
N THR A 19 -0.92 -0.30 -14.30
CA THR A 19 0.26 -0.13 -15.15
C THR A 19 1.20 0.97 -14.65
N THR A 20 0.84 1.72 -13.60
CA THR A 20 1.80 2.67 -13.02
C THR A 20 2.75 1.90 -12.11
N THR A 21 3.88 1.44 -12.66
CA THR A 21 5.03 0.95 -11.90
C THR A 21 5.49 2.07 -10.96
N HIS A 22 4.86 2.17 -9.80
CA HIS A 22 5.28 3.05 -8.73
C HIS A 22 6.59 2.49 -8.20
N THR A 23 7.70 3.08 -8.62
CA THR A 23 9.00 2.73 -8.08
C THR A 23 9.07 3.26 -6.65
N TRP A 24 8.81 2.37 -5.68
CA TRP A 24 8.88 2.66 -4.24
C TRP A 24 10.15 3.42 -3.86
N GLY A 25 11.28 3.11 -4.50
CA GLY A 25 12.54 3.83 -4.34
C GLY A 25 12.47 5.33 -4.63
N ALA A 26 11.79 5.73 -5.71
CA ALA A 26 11.63 7.14 -6.05
C ALA A 26 10.74 7.87 -5.04
N PHE A 27 9.71 7.20 -4.51
CA PHE A 27 8.89 7.73 -3.43
C PHE A 27 9.72 7.96 -2.15
N LEU A 28 10.46 6.94 -1.69
CA LEU A 28 11.31 7.02 -0.50
C LEU A 28 12.37 8.14 -0.65
N LYS A 29 12.99 8.26 -1.83
CA LYS A 29 13.93 9.33 -2.16
C LYS A 29 13.32 10.72 -2.00
N ARG A 30 12.09 10.94 -2.49
CA ARG A 30 11.37 12.20 -2.33
C ARG A 30 11.05 12.46 -0.86
N ALA A 31 10.54 11.47 -0.14
CA ALA A 31 10.21 11.58 1.28
C ALA A 31 11.43 11.93 2.15
N ARG A 32 12.61 11.35 1.85
CA ARG A 32 13.86 11.69 2.52
C ARG A 32 14.28 13.13 2.22
N ARG A 33 14.25 13.53 0.94
CA ARG A 33 14.66 14.88 0.51
C ARG A 33 13.76 15.97 1.10
N SER A 34 12.45 15.75 1.20
CA SER A 34 11.52 16.72 1.80
C SER A 34 11.80 16.97 3.29
N ARG A 35 12.54 16.07 3.95
CA ARG A 35 12.97 16.18 5.35
C ARG A 35 14.41 16.69 5.51
N GLY A 36 15.06 17.11 4.41
CA GLY A 36 16.43 17.63 4.44
C GLY A 36 17.51 16.59 4.81
N MET A 37 17.17 15.31 4.88
CA MET A 37 18.09 14.27 5.33
C MET A 37 18.95 13.76 4.15
N SER A 38 20.26 13.62 4.34
CA SER A 38 21.15 13.02 3.32
C SER A 38 21.06 11.49 3.33
N GLN A 39 21.46 10.84 2.24
CA GLN A 39 21.53 9.36 2.21
C GLN A 39 22.50 8.81 3.27
N ARG A 40 23.60 9.52 3.57
CA ARG A 40 24.57 9.13 4.60
C ARG A 40 23.98 9.24 6.01
N ALA A 41 23.20 10.30 6.26
CA ALA A 41 22.54 10.48 7.55
C ALA A 41 21.53 9.37 7.80
N LEU A 42 20.67 9.08 6.81
CA LEU A 42 19.71 7.99 6.91
C LEU A 42 20.39 6.62 7.03
N ALA A 43 21.45 6.37 6.25
CA ALA A 43 22.20 5.12 6.34
C ALA A 43 22.77 4.88 7.75
N ARG A 44 23.29 5.93 8.40
CA ARG A 44 23.78 5.86 9.77
C ARG A 44 22.66 5.57 10.77
N GLU A 45 21.51 6.19 10.60
CA GLU A 45 20.34 5.96 11.46
C GLU A 45 19.80 4.53 11.34
N LEU A 46 19.82 3.97 10.12
CA LEU A 46 19.38 2.61 9.84
C LEU A 46 20.47 1.54 10.05
N GLY A 47 21.70 1.92 10.40
CA GLY A 47 22.81 0.98 10.55
C GLY A 47 23.21 0.24 9.26
N VAL A 48 23.02 0.87 8.09
CA VAL A 48 23.33 0.29 6.77
C VAL A 48 24.35 1.13 6.00
N SER A 49 24.81 0.64 4.85
CA SER A 49 25.69 1.41 3.96
C SER A 49 24.91 2.48 3.19
N GLN A 50 25.57 3.61 2.85
CA GLN A 50 24.96 4.61 1.96
C GLN A 50 24.68 4.03 0.56
N ALA A 51 25.51 3.09 0.09
CA ALA A 51 25.28 2.37 -1.16
C ALA A 51 23.96 1.59 -1.15
N ARG A 52 23.61 0.97 -0.02
CA ARG A 52 22.31 0.29 0.16
C ARG A 52 21.15 1.26 0.03
N ILE A 53 21.24 2.45 0.63
CA ILE A 53 20.23 3.50 0.48
C ILE A 53 20.11 3.94 -0.99
N ALA A 54 21.22 4.12 -1.69
CA ALA A 54 21.21 4.48 -3.11
C ALA A 54 20.58 3.40 -3.99
N GLN A 55 20.86 2.12 -3.74
CA GLN A 55 20.24 0.99 -4.46
C GLN A 55 18.72 0.97 -4.30
N ILE A 56 18.23 1.16 -3.06
CA ILE A 56 16.80 1.24 -2.77
C ILE A 56 16.18 2.43 -3.52
N GLU A 57 16.75 3.62 -3.39
CA GLU A 57 16.21 4.85 -3.96
C GLU A 57 16.21 4.90 -5.50
N ASN A 58 17.14 4.19 -6.13
CA ASN A 58 17.25 4.11 -7.58
C ASN A 58 16.47 2.92 -8.17
N GLY A 59 15.78 2.13 -7.34
CA GLY A 59 15.01 0.98 -7.80
C GLY A 59 15.86 -0.20 -8.28
N ALA A 60 17.15 -0.25 -7.90
CA ALA A 60 18.01 -1.41 -8.18
C ALA A 60 17.58 -2.67 -7.41
N SER A 61 16.76 -2.51 -6.38
CA SER A 61 16.07 -3.59 -5.68
C SER A 61 14.73 -3.10 -5.16
N THR A 62 13.67 -3.91 -5.28
CA THR A 62 12.42 -3.69 -4.55
C THR A 62 12.68 -3.92 -3.06
N PRO A 63 12.54 -2.89 -2.19
CA PRO A 63 12.72 -3.10 -0.77
C PRO A 63 11.61 -4.00 -0.22
N GLN A 64 11.94 -4.85 0.74
CA GLN A 64 10.95 -5.58 1.51
C GLN A 64 10.13 -4.60 2.39
N ILE A 65 8.95 -5.03 2.84
CA ILE A 65 8.03 -4.18 3.63
C ILE A 65 8.70 -3.71 4.92
N ASP A 66 9.46 -4.58 5.58
CA ASP A 66 10.26 -4.26 6.78
C ASP A 66 11.28 -3.13 6.53
N THR A 67 11.94 -3.16 5.36
CA THR A 67 12.90 -2.15 4.92
C THR A 67 12.19 -0.83 4.64
N MET A 68 11.01 -0.87 4.01
CA MET A 68 10.19 0.32 3.80
C MET A 68 9.73 0.91 5.13
N ALA A 69 9.27 0.07 6.06
CA ALA A 69 8.83 0.49 7.39
C ALA A 69 9.97 1.15 8.16
N ALA A 70 11.13 0.49 8.26
CA ALA A 70 12.30 1.05 8.94
C ALA A 70 12.75 2.38 8.32
N TYR A 71 12.77 2.47 7.00
CA TYR A 71 13.10 3.71 6.29
C TYR A 71 12.12 4.83 6.64
N ILE A 72 10.81 4.56 6.62
CA ILE A 72 9.77 5.54 6.96
C ILE A 72 9.85 5.95 8.43
N THR A 73 10.12 5.01 9.34
CA THR A 73 10.31 5.27 10.77
C THR A 73 11.52 6.17 11.04
N ALA A 74 12.66 5.91 10.39
CA ALA A 74 13.84 6.78 10.49
C ALA A 74 13.61 8.20 9.90
N LEU A 75 12.57 8.35 9.08
CA LEU A 75 12.11 9.65 8.61
C LEU A 75 11.04 10.28 9.53
N GLY A 76 10.73 9.66 10.67
CA GLY A 76 9.70 10.11 11.62
C GLY A 76 8.27 9.89 11.13
N GLY A 77 8.04 8.94 10.21
CA GLY A 77 6.72 8.54 9.74
C GLY A 77 6.32 7.15 10.24
N GLU A 78 5.12 6.73 9.86
CA GLU A 78 4.60 5.39 10.11
C GLU A 78 4.11 4.79 8.78
N LEU A 79 4.46 3.52 8.50
CA LEU A 79 3.99 2.82 7.32
C LEU A 79 2.70 2.05 7.65
N THR A 80 1.58 2.48 7.06
CA THR A 80 0.31 1.75 7.12
C THR A 80 0.07 1.01 5.81
N LEU A 81 -0.17 -0.30 5.88
CA LEU A 81 -0.58 -1.11 4.74
C LEU A 81 -2.07 -1.45 4.87
N ARG A 82 -2.87 -1.06 3.88
CA ARG A 82 -4.30 -1.37 3.82
C ARG A 82 -4.57 -2.21 2.57
N ALA A 83 -5.25 -3.34 2.76
CA ALA A 83 -5.72 -4.18 1.68
C ALA A 83 -7.25 -4.25 1.75
N ASP A 84 -7.92 -3.76 0.71
CA ASP A 84 -9.37 -3.83 0.58
C ASP A 84 -9.72 -4.91 -0.45
N PHE A 85 -10.11 -6.09 0.03
CA PHE A 85 -10.54 -7.20 -0.80
C PHE A 85 -12.01 -7.05 -1.15
N HIS A 86 -12.30 -6.84 -2.42
CA HIS A 86 -13.67 -6.80 -2.95
C HIS A 86 -13.92 -8.13 -3.67
N ASP A 87 -13.86 -9.25 -2.96
CA ASP A 87 -14.30 -10.50 -3.59
C ASP A 87 -15.82 -10.56 -3.58
N HIS A 88 -16.33 -11.01 -4.71
CA HIS A 88 -17.72 -11.14 -5.07
C HIS A 88 -18.29 -12.32 -4.27
N VAL A 89 -19.49 -12.16 -3.74
CA VAL A 89 -20.26 -13.28 -3.19
C VAL A 89 -20.33 -14.35 -4.28
N THR A 90 -19.61 -15.45 -4.11
CA THR A 90 -19.90 -16.68 -4.85
C THR A 90 -21.29 -17.09 -4.39
N GLN A 91 -22.28 -16.75 -5.20
CA GLN A 91 -23.60 -17.34 -5.12
C GLN A 91 -23.44 -18.79 -5.56
N THR A 92 -22.85 -19.63 -4.70
CA THR A 92 -23.01 -21.07 -4.78
C THR A 92 -24.46 -21.33 -4.44
N THR A 93 -25.32 -21.23 -5.46
CA THR A 93 -26.55 -22.00 -5.49
C THR A 93 -26.12 -23.45 -5.49
N TRP A 94 -26.00 -24.02 -4.30
CA TRP A 94 -25.94 -25.46 -4.13
C TRP A 94 -27.23 -26.04 -4.71
N PRO A 95 -27.18 -27.01 -5.65
CA PRO A 95 -28.42 -27.62 -6.12
C PRO A 95 -29.05 -28.34 -4.94
N GLU A 96 -30.23 -27.88 -4.55
CA GLU A 96 -31.08 -28.48 -3.54
C GLU A 96 -31.27 -29.95 -3.91
N GLN A 97 -30.70 -30.84 -3.10
CA GLN A 97 -30.95 -32.27 -3.21
C GLN A 97 -32.42 -32.46 -2.82
N HIS A 98 -33.31 -32.55 -3.80
CA HIS A 98 -34.66 -33.02 -3.54
C HIS A 98 -34.57 -34.45 -2.99
N PRO A 99 -35.02 -34.71 -1.74
CA PRO A 99 -35.19 -36.07 -1.27
C PRO A 99 -36.37 -36.71 -2.03
N THR A 100 -36.15 -37.97 -2.38
CA THR A 100 -37.10 -39.03 -2.78
C THR A 100 -38.58 -38.86 -2.38
N GLU A 101 -39.47 -38.97 -3.37
CA GLU A 101 -40.77 -39.67 -3.31
C GLU A 101 -41.09 -40.13 -4.75
N SER A 102 -41.66 -41.30 -5.07
CA SER A 102 -41.76 -42.65 -4.51
C SER A 102 -42.09 -43.56 -5.70
#